data_AF-A0A1C5NQ86-F1
#
_entry.id   AF-A0A1C5NQ86-F1
#
_cell.length_a   1.000
_cell.length_b   1.000
_cell.length_c   1.000
_cell.angle_alpha   90.00
_cell.angle_beta   90.00
_cell.angle_gamma   90.00
#
_symmetry.space_group_name_H-M   'P 1'
#
loop_
_entity.id
_entity.type
_entity.pdbx_description
1 polymer ?
#
loop_
_entity_poly.entity_id
_entity_poly.type
_entity_poly.pdbx_seq_one_letter_code
_entity_poly.pdbx_strand_id
1 'polypeptide(L)'
;MESYSKSLVDKKIEEIKAGRNSYEIGLVTAVKEYILTVRGLENAVFMERVLIGNGAEGYVNAIRRSEICVTVVKSNGPVFIGDQVRGTGETYKAAFALSSFSRVVDMFGRDRMTDQVLEDAEPIAIENEPISIMDRGKVCRPLETGIAGIDLIYPIGKGQRQLIIGDKKTGKTQITLDAIANQKGKDMVCIYVAIGKTKKQVKRVYQELLAKGCMSYTIILAAFNDDTPPVLYLTPYVAASIAEKFMMEGNDVLLVLDDLKRHADVHREISLLLGHVPGREAYPPDIFYTHSRLLERGCQHLNGGSITILPIVETKGGDITGYISTNIISITDGQIVLSKKNFDKGQKPAINYGLSVSRLGGAVQEEKVKKLGTKVRRELLSYLETREVYELANMDEMSPLMRAKLKRGAKILEGLIQYKYSPQSPETCISKFSAILQEGAAEGNEHS
;
A
#
# COMPACT_ATOMS: atom_id res chain seq x y z
N MET A 1 10.67 -27.82 -23.27
CA MET A 1 11.27 -26.76 -22.41
C MET A 1 12.80 -26.90 -22.35
N GLU A 2 13.36 -28.10 -22.13
CA GLU A 2 14.82 -28.31 -22.18
C GLU A 2 15.48 -27.94 -23.51
N SER A 3 14.86 -28.26 -24.65
CA SER A 3 15.42 -27.94 -25.98
C SER A 3 15.49 -26.43 -26.28
N TYR A 4 14.51 -25.67 -25.80
CA TYR A 4 14.46 -24.21 -25.96
C TYR A 4 15.48 -23.51 -25.06
N SER A 5 15.61 -23.98 -23.81
CA SER A 5 16.64 -23.50 -22.88
C SER A 5 18.06 -23.81 -23.39
N LYS A 6 18.28 -25.02 -23.92
CA LYS A 6 19.56 -25.39 -24.55
C LYS A 6 19.90 -24.51 -25.74
N SER A 7 18.93 -24.24 -26.62
CA SER A 7 19.15 -23.37 -27.78
C SER A 7 19.51 -21.93 -27.41
N LEU A 8 18.98 -21.40 -26.31
CA LEU A 8 19.31 -20.06 -25.81
C LEU A 8 20.72 -20.02 -25.23
N VAL A 9 21.10 -21.06 -24.47
CA VAL A 9 22.43 -21.20 -23.88
C VAL A 9 23.49 -21.41 -24.97
N ASP A 10 23.23 -22.28 -25.94
CA ASP A 10 24.14 -22.56 -27.05
C ASP A 10 24.36 -21.32 -27.93
N LYS A 11 23.29 -20.55 -28.20
CA LYS A 11 23.36 -19.29 -28.94
C LYS A 11 24.18 -18.22 -28.19
N LYS A 12 24.02 -18.12 -26.87
CA LYS A 12 24.80 -17.19 -26.03
C LYS A 12 26.27 -17.63 -25.92
N ILE A 13 26.53 -18.95 -25.91
CA ILE A 13 27.90 -19.51 -25.97
C ILE A 13 28.55 -19.23 -27.34
N GLU A 14 27.81 -19.33 -28.44
CA GLU A 14 28.32 -18.97 -29.77
C GLU A 14 28.60 -17.46 -29.91
N GLU A 15 27.76 -16.59 -29.34
CA GLU A 15 28.00 -15.14 -29.30
C GLU A 15 29.25 -14.77 -28.47
N ILE A 16 29.47 -15.47 -27.34
CA ILE A 16 30.69 -15.36 -26.53
C ILE A 16 31.92 -15.83 -27.32
N LYS A 17 31.84 -17.00 -27.97
CA LYS A 17 32.96 -17.57 -28.76
C LYS A 17 33.29 -16.75 -30.01
N ALA A 18 32.32 -16.06 -30.59
CA ALA A 18 32.50 -15.22 -31.77
C ALA A 18 32.98 -13.79 -31.44
N GLY A 19 33.18 -13.43 -30.16
CA GLY A 19 33.56 -12.08 -29.75
C GLY A 19 32.53 -11.00 -30.11
N ARG A 20 31.29 -11.40 -30.42
CA ARG A 20 30.20 -10.53 -30.89
C ARG A 20 29.29 -10.01 -29.77
N ASN A 21 29.68 -10.21 -28.52
CA ASN A 21 29.07 -9.49 -27.41
C ASN A 21 29.53 -8.02 -27.43
N SER A 22 28.91 -7.22 -28.30
CA SER A 22 29.02 -5.77 -28.25
C SER A 22 28.23 -5.28 -27.04
N TYR A 23 28.88 -5.17 -25.89
CA TYR A 23 28.31 -4.42 -24.79
C TYR A 23 28.53 -2.95 -25.05
N GLU A 24 27.46 -2.17 -24.96
CA GLU A 24 27.63 -0.73 -25.01
C GLU A 24 28.33 -0.25 -23.74
N ILE A 25 29.40 0.50 -23.95
CA ILE A 25 30.18 1.08 -22.87
C ILE A 25 29.95 2.59 -22.92
N GLY A 26 29.53 3.13 -21.78
CA GLY A 26 29.55 4.55 -21.49
C GLY A 26 30.61 4.90 -20.45
N LEU A 27 30.88 6.18 -20.29
CA LEU A 27 31.76 6.73 -19.26
C LEU A 27 30.98 7.68 -18.35
N VAL A 28 31.16 7.54 -17.04
CA VAL A 28 30.60 8.47 -16.06
C VAL A 28 31.25 9.84 -16.25
N THR A 29 30.46 10.87 -16.51
CA THR A 29 30.91 12.26 -16.65
C THR A 29 30.61 13.09 -15.41
N ALA A 30 29.58 12.74 -14.65
CA ALA A 30 29.24 13.39 -13.39
C ALA A 30 28.58 12.42 -12.41
N VAL A 31 28.81 12.65 -11.12
CA VAL A 31 28.23 11.89 -10.01
C VAL A 31 27.48 12.87 -9.10
N LYS A 32 26.16 12.68 -8.94
CA LYS A 32 25.30 13.44 -8.02
C LYS A 32 24.58 12.47 -7.11
N GLU A 33 25.16 12.23 -5.94
CA GLU A 33 24.69 11.21 -4.99
C GLU A 33 24.54 9.83 -5.67
N TYR A 34 23.31 9.40 -5.93
CA TYR A 34 22.96 8.11 -6.57
C TYR A 34 22.56 8.26 -8.04
N ILE A 35 22.71 9.45 -8.64
CA ILE A 35 22.44 9.71 -10.06
C ILE A 35 23.76 10.00 -10.78
N LEU A 36 24.01 9.24 -11.83
CA LEU A 36 25.18 9.36 -12.69
C LEU A 36 24.77 9.95 -14.03
N THR A 37 25.55 10.91 -14.51
CA THR A 37 25.51 11.31 -15.92
C THR A 37 26.54 10.47 -16.67
N VAL A 38 26.10 9.81 -17.73
CA VAL A 38 26.90 8.88 -18.53
C VAL A 38 26.90 9.36 -19.98
N ARG A 39 28.07 9.36 -20.61
CA ARG A 39 28.21 9.60 -22.05
C ARG A 39 28.52 8.28 -22.76
N GLY A 40 27.88 8.02 -23.89
CA GLY A 40 27.89 6.72 -24.59
C GLY A 40 26.54 6.02 -24.42
N LEU A 41 26.53 4.68 -24.43
CA LEU A 41 25.30 3.88 -24.28
C LEU A 41 24.21 4.26 -25.32
N GLU A 42 24.58 4.33 -26.60
CA GLU A 42 23.75 4.92 -27.67
C GLU A 42 22.42 4.18 -27.91
N ASN A 43 22.38 2.87 -27.68
CA ASN A 43 21.19 2.03 -27.83
C ASN A 43 20.52 1.70 -26.48
N ALA A 44 20.92 2.37 -25.39
CA ALA A 44 20.34 2.07 -24.08
C ALA A 44 18.86 2.45 -24.01
N VAL A 45 18.09 1.60 -23.33
CA VAL A 45 16.63 1.76 -23.20
C VAL A 45 16.27 2.21 -21.78
N PHE A 46 15.14 2.91 -21.62
CA PHE A 46 14.60 3.24 -20.30
C PHE A 46 14.41 1.97 -19.46
N MET A 47 14.76 2.04 -18.17
CA MET A 47 14.80 0.91 -17.23
C MET A 47 15.78 -0.21 -17.60
N GLU A 48 16.69 -0.04 -18.55
CA GLU A 48 17.76 -1.02 -18.79
C GLU A 48 18.70 -1.11 -17.59
N ARG A 49 19.04 -2.33 -17.20
CA ARG A 49 20.03 -2.63 -16.17
C ARG A 49 21.43 -2.30 -16.66
N VAL A 50 22.19 -1.62 -15.81
CA VAL A 50 23.57 -1.25 -16.09
C VAL A 50 24.51 -1.64 -14.95
N LEU A 51 25.72 -2.05 -15.32
CA LEU A 51 26.82 -2.34 -14.39
C LEU A 51 27.82 -1.20 -14.42
N ILE A 52 28.26 -0.74 -13.26
CA ILE A 52 29.06 0.48 -13.11
C ILE A 52 30.36 0.15 -12.38
N GLY A 53 31.49 0.47 -13.02
CA GLY A 53 32.82 0.31 -12.46
C GLY A 53 33.04 -1.07 -11.83
N ASN A 54 33.50 -1.07 -10.58
CA ASN A 54 33.85 -2.29 -9.82
C ASN A 54 32.65 -2.94 -9.10
N GLY A 55 31.48 -2.97 -9.74
CA GLY A 55 30.33 -3.77 -9.28
C GLY A 55 29.21 -2.98 -8.60
N ALA A 56 29.12 -1.67 -8.81
CA ALA A 56 27.87 -0.96 -8.58
C ALA A 56 26.86 -1.30 -9.67
N GLU A 57 25.58 -1.20 -9.35
CA GLU A 57 24.50 -1.61 -10.23
C GLU A 57 23.37 -0.57 -10.19
N GLY A 58 22.78 -0.32 -11.36
CA GLY A 58 21.78 0.71 -11.56
C GLY A 58 20.87 0.41 -12.72
N TYR A 59 20.04 1.39 -13.05
CA TYR A 59 19.18 1.37 -14.23
C TYR A 59 19.19 2.72 -14.95
N VAL A 60 18.90 2.69 -16.24
CA VAL A 60 18.73 3.90 -17.06
C VAL A 60 17.42 4.59 -16.68
N ASN A 61 17.52 5.83 -16.21
CA ASN A 61 16.39 6.59 -15.69
C ASN A 61 15.98 7.76 -16.62
N ALA A 62 16.91 8.33 -17.39
CA ALA A 62 16.56 9.29 -18.42
C ALA A 62 17.54 9.24 -19.59
N ILE A 63 17.05 9.45 -20.80
CA ILE A 63 17.85 9.50 -22.03
C ILE A 63 17.71 10.91 -22.61
N ARG A 64 18.83 11.63 -22.69
CA ARG A 64 18.91 12.97 -23.29
C ARG A 64 19.74 12.91 -24.56
N ARG A 65 19.75 13.99 -25.33
CA ARG A 65 20.41 14.05 -26.65
C ARG A 65 21.89 13.69 -26.64
N SER A 66 22.60 14.00 -25.55
CA SER A 66 24.06 13.82 -25.46
C SER A 66 24.53 13.09 -24.21
N GLU A 67 23.60 12.71 -23.34
CA GLU A 67 23.90 12.11 -22.04
C GLU A 67 22.75 11.21 -21.57
N ILE A 68 23.08 10.20 -20.80
CA ILE A 68 22.14 9.27 -20.17
C ILE A 68 22.25 9.42 -18.67
N CYS A 69 21.12 9.53 -18.00
CA CYS A 69 21.04 9.54 -16.55
C CYS A 69 20.82 8.11 -16.06
N VAL A 70 21.80 7.59 -15.32
CA VAL A 70 21.75 6.29 -14.67
C VAL A 70 21.49 6.49 -13.18
N THR A 71 20.59 5.70 -12.61
CA THR A 71 20.30 5.71 -11.18
C THR A 71 20.85 4.46 -10.52
N VAL A 72 21.70 4.65 -9.51
CA VAL A 72 22.36 3.59 -8.75
C VAL A 72 21.40 3.06 -7.68
N VAL A 73 21.18 1.75 -7.67
CA VAL A 73 20.33 1.07 -6.69
C VAL A 73 21.16 0.25 -5.71
N LYS A 74 22.29 -0.29 -6.16
CA LYS A 74 23.23 -1.07 -5.34
C LYS A 74 24.63 -0.50 -5.52
N SER A 75 25.30 -0.25 -4.41
CA SER A 75 26.68 0.23 -4.39
C SER A 75 27.52 -0.71 -3.54
N ASN A 76 28.58 -1.25 -4.15
CA ASN A 76 29.61 -2.04 -3.48
C ASN A 76 30.90 -1.21 -3.25
N GLY A 77 30.85 0.09 -3.53
CA GLY A 77 32.01 1.00 -3.45
C GLY A 77 31.71 2.37 -4.05
N PRO A 78 32.60 3.36 -3.84
CA PRO A 78 32.46 4.68 -4.45
C PRO A 78 32.50 4.59 -5.98
N VAL A 79 31.65 5.38 -6.64
CA VAL A 79 31.66 5.56 -8.10
C VAL A 79 32.36 6.87 -8.42
N PHE A 80 33.28 6.85 -9.38
CA PHE A 80 34.07 8.00 -9.78
C PHE A 80 33.78 8.45 -11.20
N ILE A 81 34.12 9.70 -11.50
CA ILE A 81 34.13 10.22 -12.87
C ILE A 81 35.17 9.43 -13.68
N GLY A 82 34.79 9.00 -14.87
CA GLY A 82 35.60 8.15 -15.74
C GLY A 82 35.33 6.65 -15.58
N ASP A 83 34.56 6.22 -14.58
CA ASP A 83 34.16 4.82 -14.44
C ASP A 83 33.37 4.36 -15.67
N GLN A 84 33.63 3.12 -16.10
CA GLN A 84 32.90 2.51 -17.20
C GLN A 84 31.51 2.07 -16.75
N VAL A 85 30.51 2.38 -17.58
CA VAL A 85 29.13 1.92 -17.41
C VAL A 85 28.80 1.00 -18.55
N ARG A 86 28.36 -0.21 -18.24
CA ARG A 86 28.06 -1.24 -19.23
C ARG A 86 26.56 -1.52 -19.26
N GLY A 87 25.96 -1.31 -20.43
CA GLY A 87 24.60 -1.75 -20.72
C GLY A 87 24.52 -3.27 -20.76
N THR A 88 23.50 -3.85 -20.13
CA THR A 88 23.29 -5.31 -20.13
C THR A 88 22.31 -5.74 -21.23
N GLY A 89 21.56 -4.81 -21.83
CA GLY A 89 20.48 -5.08 -22.78
C GLY A 89 19.22 -5.70 -22.14
N GLU A 90 19.20 -5.87 -20.82
CA GLU A 90 18.09 -6.45 -20.08
C GLU A 90 17.41 -5.37 -19.22
N THR A 91 16.08 -5.40 -19.12
CA THR A 91 15.35 -4.53 -18.18
C THR A 91 15.76 -4.86 -16.75
N TYR A 92 15.93 -3.83 -15.93
CA TYR A 92 16.23 -3.98 -14.51
C TYR A 92 15.09 -4.70 -13.78
N LYS A 93 15.45 -5.76 -13.06
CA LYS A 93 14.54 -6.63 -12.32
C LYS A 93 14.90 -6.62 -10.84
N ALA A 94 13.88 -6.77 -10.02
CA ALA A 94 14.03 -7.10 -8.61
C ALA A 94 14.23 -8.63 -8.44
N ALA A 95 14.36 -9.10 -7.21
CA ALA A 95 14.35 -10.52 -6.91
C ALA A 95 13.30 -10.85 -5.84
N PHE A 96 12.65 -12.00 -6.00
CA PHE A 96 11.65 -12.50 -5.08
C PHE A 96 11.83 -14.01 -4.86
N ALA A 97 11.78 -14.41 -3.59
CA ALA A 97 11.85 -15.80 -3.16
C ALA A 97 10.53 -16.21 -2.51
N LEU A 98 10.06 -17.43 -2.74
CA LEU A 98 8.90 -17.96 -2.01
C LEU A 98 9.22 -18.11 -0.51
N SER A 99 10.48 -18.38 -0.16
CA SER A 99 10.95 -18.37 1.23
C SER A 99 10.87 -17.01 1.94
N SER A 100 10.45 -15.94 1.23
CA SER A 100 10.15 -14.62 1.81
C SER A 100 8.94 -14.62 2.75
N PHE A 101 8.06 -15.63 2.67
CA PHE A 101 7.01 -15.82 3.68
C PHE A 101 7.63 -15.92 5.08
N SER A 102 6.98 -15.32 6.06
CA SER A 102 7.50 -15.21 7.44
C SER A 102 8.80 -14.40 7.61
N ARG A 103 9.25 -13.65 6.59
CA ARG A 103 10.49 -12.86 6.66
C ARG A 103 10.27 -11.38 6.40
N VAL A 104 11.29 -10.59 6.76
CA VAL A 104 11.45 -9.19 6.36
C VAL A 104 12.48 -9.17 5.24
N VAL A 105 12.08 -8.85 4.02
CA VAL A 105 12.94 -8.88 2.82
C VAL A 105 13.01 -7.50 2.16
N ASP A 106 14.07 -7.22 1.40
CA ASP A 106 14.12 -6.07 0.48
C ASP A 106 13.80 -6.48 -0.97
N MET A 107 13.84 -5.49 -1.88
CA MET A 107 13.62 -5.70 -3.31
C MET A 107 14.68 -6.57 -4.01
N PHE A 108 15.79 -6.89 -3.34
CA PHE A 108 16.87 -7.72 -3.89
C PHE A 108 16.75 -9.18 -3.42
N GLY A 109 15.65 -9.56 -2.76
CA GLY A 109 15.49 -10.90 -2.19
C GLY A 109 16.40 -11.17 -0.99
N ARG A 110 16.88 -10.11 -0.32
CA ARG A 110 17.74 -10.22 0.86
C ARG A 110 16.90 -10.12 2.14
N ASP A 111 17.09 -11.06 3.04
CA ASP A 111 16.51 -11.03 4.37
C ASP A 111 17.19 -9.93 5.21
N ARG A 112 16.40 -8.96 5.66
CA ARG A 112 16.86 -7.78 6.39
C ARG A 112 17.23 -8.05 7.85
N MET A 113 16.91 -9.24 8.36
CA MET A 113 17.27 -9.66 9.72
C MET A 113 18.60 -10.40 9.75
N THR A 114 18.87 -11.24 8.74
CA THR A 114 20.10 -12.04 8.64
C THR A 114 21.13 -11.44 7.69
N ASP A 115 20.72 -10.48 6.86
CA ASP A 115 21.53 -9.82 5.83
C ASP A 115 22.02 -10.79 4.74
N GLN A 116 21.30 -11.89 4.52
CA GLN A 116 21.60 -12.91 3.51
C GLN A 116 20.59 -12.89 2.36
N VAL A 117 21.07 -13.17 1.14
CA VAL A 117 20.20 -13.37 -0.02
C VAL A 117 19.54 -14.74 0.09
N LEU A 118 18.23 -14.81 -0.16
CA LEU A 118 17.49 -16.05 -0.14
C LEU A 118 17.90 -16.95 -1.33
N GLU A 119 18.13 -18.23 -1.07
CA GLU A 119 18.67 -19.18 -2.06
C GLU A 119 17.73 -19.41 -3.25
N ASP A 120 16.42 -19.31 -3.02
CA ASP A 120 15.34 -19.46 -4.00
C ASP A 120 14.91 -18.12 -4.63
N ALA A 121 15.73 -17.08 -4.54
CA ALA A 121 15.41 -15.77 -5.11
C ALA A 121 15.45 -15.80 -6.65
N GLU A 122 14.29 -15.56 -7.27
CA GLU A 122 14.13 -15.50 -8.72
C GLU A 122 13.92 -14.05 -9.20
N PRO A 123 14.35 -13.70 -10.42
CA PRO A 123 14.09 -12.37 -10.98
C PRO A 123 12.60 -12.08 -11.12
N ILE A 124 12.16 -10.92 -10.62
CA ILE A 124 10.79 -10.42 -10.78
C ILE A 124 10.80 -9.03 -11.43
N ALA A 125 9.88 -8.81 -12.36
CA ALA A 125 9.72 -7.51 -12.99
C ALA A 125 9.28 -6.46 -11.95
N ILE A 126 9.84 -5.26 -12.05
CA ILE A 126 9.44 -4.15 -11.17
C ILE A 126 8.06 -3.64 -11.58
N GLU A 127 7.80 -3.58 -12.88
CA GLU A 127 6.55 -3.11 -13.46
C GLU A 127 6.12 -4.11 -14.53
N ASN A 128 4.88 -4.55 -14.45
CA ASN A 128 4.24 -5.42 -15.42
C ASN A 128 3.29 -4.60 -16.30
N GLU A 129 2.85 -5.19 -17.41
CA GLU A 129 1.77 -4.60 -18.20
C GLU A 129 0.50 -4.45 -17.35
N PRO A 130 -0.20 -3.30 -17.43
CA PRO A 130 -1.43 -3.10 -16.69
C PRO A 130 -2.51 -4.11 -17.07
N ILE A 131 -3.24 -4.59 -16.07
CA ILE A 131 -4.37 -5.50 -16.29
C ILE A 131 -5.50 -4.76 -16.99
N SER A 132 -5.86 -5.25 -18.18
CA SER A 132 -6.93 -4.70 -19.02
C SER A 132 -8.27 -4.72 -18.29
N ILE A 133 -9.12 -3.74 -18.59
CA ILE A 133 -10.49 -3.66 -18.04
C ILE A 133 -11.28 -4.93 -18.37
N MET A 134 -11.05 -5.53 -19.53
CA MET A 134 -11.73 -6.76 -19.97
C MET A 134 -11.39 -7.98 -19.11
N ASP A 135 -10.22 -7.97 -18.47
CA ASP A 135 -9.73 -9.04 -17.61
C ASP A 135 -10.11 -8.82 -16.13
N ARG A 136 -10.78 -7.70 -15.81
CA ARG A 136 -11.23 -7.36 -14.45
C ARG A 136 -12.63 -7.93 -14.19
N GLY A 137 -12.77 -8.58 -13.04
CA GLY A 137 -14.06 -8.99 -12.46
C GLY A 137 -14.70 -7.89 -11.62
N LYS A 138 -15.98 -8.08 -11.28
CA LYS A 138 -16.69 -7.20 -10.35
C LYS A 138 -16.21 -7.46 -8.92
N VAL A 139 -15.96 -6.39 -8.17
CA VAL A 139 -15.63 -6.48 -6.74
C VAL A 139 -16.93 -6.65 -5.94
N CYS A 140 -17.25 -7.89 -5.57
CA CYS A 140 -18.44 -8.23 -4.78
C CYS A 140 -18.15 -9.13 -3.57
N ARG A 141 -16.92 -9.62 -3.40
CA ARG A 141 -16.52 -10.47 -2.26
C ARG A 141 -16.01 -9.58 -1.12
N PRO A 142 -16.46 -9.78 0.13
CA PRO A 142 -15.98 -9.00 1.27
C PRO A 142 -14.51 -9.29 1.58
N LEU A 143 -13.76 -8.24 1.92
CA LEU A 143 -12.54 -8.33 2.71
C LEU A 143 -12.88 -7.84 4.12
N GLU A 144 -13.06 -8.77 5.04
CA GLU A 144 -13.36 -8.45 6.43
C GLU A 144 -12.10 -8.01 7.15
N THR A 145 -12.13 -6.82 7.74
CA THR A 145 -11.01 -6.30 8.55
C THR A 145 -11.07 -6.76 10.01
N GLY A 146 -12.23 -7.23 10.47
CA GLY A 146 -12.51 -7.53 11.87
C GLY A 146 -12.85 -6.28 12.70
N ILE A 147 -12.83 -5.10 12.06
CA ILE A 147 -13.15 -3.82 12.69
C ILE A 147 -14.59 -3.47 12.33
N ALA A 148 -15.49 -3.51 13.31
CA ALA A 148 -16.92 -3.26 13.14
C ALA A 148 -17.19 -1.92 12.46
N GLY A 149 -16.44 -0.87 12.83
CA GLY A 149 -16.58 0.45 12.20
C GLY A 149 -16.20 0.51 10.73
N ILE A 150 -15.37 -0.41 10.25
CA ILE A 150 -15.04 -0.52 8.82
C ILE A 150 -16.04 -1.48 8.19
N ASP A 151 -16.13 -2.71 8.69
CA ASP A 151 -16.88 -3.79 8.06
C ASP A 151 -18.40 -3.52 7.99
N LEU A 152 -18.97 -2.73 8.92
CA LEU A 152 -20.39 -2.34 8.88
C LEU A 152 -20.63 -1.05 8.07
N ILE A 153 -19.79 -0.04 8.22
CA ILE A 153 -20.08 1.34 7.77
C ILE A 153 -19.36 1.68 6.46
N TYR A 154 -18.09 1.27 6.35
CA TYR A 154 -17.19 1.54 5.23
C TYR A 154 -16.53 0.24 4.76
N PRO A 155 -17.33 -0.74 4.27
CA PRO A 155 -16.83 -2.07 3.97
C PRO A 155 -15.80 -2.04 2.86
N ILE A 156 -14.89 -3.01 2.91
CA ILE A 156 -13.81 -3.21 1.93
C ILE A 156 -14.07 -4.51 1.16
N GLY A 157 -13.88 -4.49 -0.16
CA GLY A 157 -13.99 -5.66 -1.03
C GLY A 157 -12.63 -6.24 -1.45
N LYS A 158 -12.64 -7.52 -1.83
CA LYS A 158 -11.51 -8.19 -2.49
C LYS A 158 -11.28 -7.60 -3.89
N GLY A 159 -10.13 -6.96 -4.10
CA GLY A 159 -9.83 -6.18 -5.31
C GLY A 159 -10.07 -4.67 -5.19
N GLN A 160 -10.49 -4.16 -4.03
CA GLN A 160 -10.71 -2.72 -3.80
C GLN A 160 -9.40 -1.99 -3.45
N ARG A 161 -9.35 -0.70 -3.73
CA ARG A 161 -8.29 0.22 -3.24
C ARG A 161 -8.88 1.11 -2.15
N GLN A 162 -8.54 0.88 -0.87
CA GLN A 162 -9.11 1.66 0.25
C GLN A 162 -8.02 2.40 1.03
N LEU A 163 -7.98 3.73 0.88
CA LEU A 163 -7.01 4.59 1.55
C LEU A 163 -7.20 4.61 3.08
N ILE A 164 -6.12 4.55 3.84
CA ILE A 164 -6.09 4.86 5.28
C ILE A 164 -5.27 6.13 5.49
N ILE A 165 -5.93 7.20 5.87
CA ILE A 165 -5.33 8.53 5.96
C ILE A 165 -5.50 9.14 7.35
N GLY A 166 -4.50 9.85 7.83
CA GLY A 166 -4.60 10.61 9.07
C GLY A 166 -3.26 10.96 9.69
N ASP A 167 -3.32 11.62 10.84
CA ASP A 167 -2.12 12.16 11.48
C ASP A 167 -1.20 11.07 12.03
N LYS A 168 0.03 11.47 12.35
CA LYS A 168 0.99 10.61 13.03
C LYS A 168 0.39 10.06 14.34
N LYS A 169 0.63 8.77 14.61
CA LYS A 169 0.17 8.05 15.83
C LYS A 169 -1.36 7.93 16.03
N THR A 170 -2.18 8.06 14.98
CA THR A 170 -3.65 7.87 15.09
C THR A 170 -4.14 6.42 14.95
N GLY A 171 -3.23 5.46 14.72
CA GLY A 171 -3.57 4.04 14.58
C GLY A 171 -3.63 3.52 13.14
N LYS A 172 -3.14 4.27 12.14
CA LYS A 172 -3.12 3.87 10.71
C LYS A 172 -2.56 2.46 10.48
N THR A 173 -1.32 2.23 10.89
CA THR A 173 -0.66 0.92 10.79
C THR A 173 -1.45 -0.14 11.56
N GLN A 174 -1.99 0.19 12.74
CA GLN A 174 -2.74 -0.78 13.54
C GLN A 174 -3.97 -1.33 12.81
N ILE A 175 -4.73 -0.48 12.12
CA ILE A 175 -5.88 -0.92 11.32
C ILE A 175 -5.46 -1.95 10.27
N THR A 176 -4.32 -1.72 9.61
CA THR A 176 -3.80 -2.68 8.63
C THR A 176 -3.30 -3.97 9.25
N LEU A 177 -2.70 -3.92 10.44
CA LEU A 177 -2.26 -5.13 11.17
C LEU A 177 -3.44 -5.93 11.68
N ASP A 178 -4.51 -5.27 12.15
CA ASP A 178 -5.76 -5.92 12.55
C ASP A 178 -6.42 -6.59 11.33
N ALA A 179 -6.42 -5.91 10.17
CA ALA A 179 -6.90 -6.49 8.93
C ALA A 179 -6.08 -7.73 8.51
N ILE A 180 -4.74 -7.68 8.54
CA ILE A 180 -3.87 -8.84 8.27
C ILE A 180 -4.17 -9.97 9.26
N ALA A 181 -4.32 -9.66 10.55
CA ALA A 181 -4.61 -10.66 11.57
C ALA A 181 -5.97 -11.35 11.35
N ASN A 182 -6.97 -10.61 10.86
CA ASN A 182 -8.28 -11.17 10.54
C ASN A 182 -8.30 -12.08 9.30
N GLN A 183 -7.21 -12.12 8.51
CA GLN A 183 -7.11 -13.02 7.34
C GLN A 183 -6.63 -14.44 7.69
N LYS A 184 -6.35 -14.71 8.97
CA LYS A 184 -5.93 -16.03 9.41
C LYS A 184 -6.98 -17.09 9.05
N GLY A 185 -6.58 -18.08 8.25
CA GLY A 185 -7.46 -19.16 7.79
C GLY A 185 -8.43 -18.79 6.68
N LYS A 186 -8.21 -17.66 5.98
CA LYS A 186 -9.05 -17.18 4.86
C LYS A 186 -8.36 -17.30 3.49
N ASP A 187 -7.30 -18.09 3.40
CA ASP A 187 -6.51 -18.32 2.18
C ASP A 187 -6.13 -17.04 1.44
N MET A 188 -5.56 -16.10 2.20
CA MET A 188 -5.15 -14.79 1.68
C MET A 188 -3.67 -14.55 1.93
N VAL A 189 -2.94 -14.19 0.87
CA VAL A 189 -1.55 -13.74 0.98
C VAL A 189 -1.53 -12.29 1.45
N CYS A 190 -0.75 -11.99 2.48
CA CYS A 190 -0.61 -10.62 2.99
C CYS A 190 0.79 -10.09 2.66
N ILE A 191 0.88 -8.88 2.11
CA ILE A 191 2.14 -8.21 1.83
C ILE A 191 2.12 -6.86 2.53
N TYR A 192 2.96 -6.68 3.54
CA TYR A 192 3.13 -5.42 4.24
C TYR A 192 4.40 -4.72 3.75
N VAL A 193 4.24 -3.56 3.11
CA VAL A 193 5.34 -2.78 2.55
C VAL A 193 5.69 -1.62 3.46
N ALA A 194 6.90 -1.63 4.00
CA ALA A 194 7.45 -0.56 4.82
C ALA A 194 8.35 0.34 3.96
N ILE A 195 7.92 1.59 3.74
CA ILE A 195 8.60 2.57 2.89
C ILE A 195 9.18 3.68 3.77
N GLY A 196 10.51 3.76 3.85
CA GLY A 196 11.20 4.74 4.68
C GLY A 196 10.80 4.66 6.16
N LYS A 197 10.63 3.44 6.67
CA LYS A 197 10.42 3.21 8.11
C LYS A 197 11.75 2.91 8.78
N THR A 198 11.81 3.14 10.09
CA THR A 198 12.98 2.74 10.88
C THR A 198 12.98 1.23 11.12
N LYS A 199 14.16 0.62 11.24
CA LYS A 199 14.33 -0.79 11.60
C LYS A 199 13.54 -1.17 12.86
N LYS A 200 13.50 -0.27 13.86
CA LYS A 200 12.72 -0.45 15.10
C LYS A 200 11.21 -0.55 14.86
N GLN A 201 10.65 0.25 13.95
CA GLN A 201 9.23 0.20 13.62
C GLN A 201 8.88 -1.11 12.92
N VAL A 202 9.69 -1.53 11.93
CA VAL A 202 9.45 -2.78 11.21
C VAL A 202 9.64 -4.00 12.11
N LYS A 203 10.65 -4.00 12.99
CA LYS A 203 10.82 -5.05 14.01
C LYS A 203 9.60 -5.19 14.91
N ARG A 204 8.99 -4.07 15.31
CA ARG A 204 7.75 -4.09 16.11
C ARG A 204 6.59 -4.72 15.33
N VAL A 205 6.39 -4.35 14.08
CA VAL A 205 5.36 -4.95 13.21
C VAL A 205 5.58 -6.45 13.08
N TYR A 206 6.80 -6.87 12.78
CA TYR A 206 7.18 -8.28 12.69
C TYR A 206 6.86 -9.04 13.99
N GLN A 207 7.24 -8.50 15.16
CA GLN A 207 6.97 -9.12 16.46
C GLN A 207 5.47 -9.23 16.75
N GLU A 208 4.69 -8.18 16.45
CA GLU A 208 3.24 -8.20 16.66
C GLU A 208 2.56 -9.25 15.77
N LEU A 209 2.91 -9.32 14.48
CA LEU A 209 2.37 -10.33 13.55
C LEU A 209 2.83 -11.75 13.91
N LEU A 210 4.08 -11.92 14.34
CA LEU A 210 4.61 -13.21 14.77
C LEU A 210 3.87 -13.73 16.02
N ALA A 211 3.68 -12.87 17.02
CA ALA A 211 2.97 -13.22 18.26
C ALA A 211 1.50 -13.62 18.02
N LYS A 212 0.90 -13.15 16.92
CA LYS A 212 -0.47 -13.51 16.50
C LYS A 212 -0.54 -14.71 15.54
N GLY A 213 0.61 -15.23 15.12
CA GLY A 213 0.70 -16.33 14.16
C GLY A 213 0.26 -15.93 12.75
N CYS A 214 0.50 -14.67 12.37
CA CYS A 214 0.13 -14.12 11.06
C CYS A 214 1.27 -14.20 10.04
N MET A 215 2.51 -14.43 10.49
CA MET A 215 3.69 -14.43 9.62
C MET A 215 3.69 -15.55 8.58
N SER A 216 3.01 -16.68 8.82
CA SER A 216 2.98 -17.83 7.90
C SER A 216 2.39 -17.50 6.52
N TYR A 217 1.49 -16.52 6.44
CA TYR A 217 0.87 -16.05 5.20
C TYR A 217 1.24 -14.59 4.88
N THR A 218 2.21 -14.02 5.61
CA THR A 218 2.61 -12.61 5.45
C THR A 218 4.06 -12.49 4.98
N ILE A 219 4.27 -11.61 3.99
CA ILE A 219 5.58 -11.13 3.55
C ILE A 219 5.72 -9.68 4.01
N ILE A 220 6.84 -9.35 4.64
CA ILE A 220 7.17 -7.94 4.94
C ILE A 220 8.25 -7.50 3.95
N LEU A 221 7.91 -6.61 3.02
CA LEU A 221 8.86 -5.99 2.12
C LEU A 221 9.29 -4.63 2.68
N ALA A 222 10.57 -4.41 2.93
CA ALA A 222 11.04 -3.22 3.64
C ALA A 222 12.17 -2.49 2.90
N ALA A 223 11.94 -1.20 2.65
CA ALA A 223 12.98 -0.22 2.35
C ALA A 223 13.07 0.76 3.52
N PHE A 224 14.18 0.75 4.23
CA PHE A 224 14.42 1.59 5.40
C PHE A 224 14.87 2.99 4.99
N ASN A 225 14.88 3.94 5.94
CA ASN A 225 15.31 5.32 5.65
C ASN A 225 16.79 5.46 5.28
N ASP A 226 17.62 4.49 5.64
CA ASP A 226 19.06 4.43 5.33
C ASP A 226 19.35 3.75 3.98
N ASP A 227 18.34 3.17 3.32
CA ASP A 227 18.49 2.65 1.96
C ASP A 227 18.47 3.81 0.94
N THR A 228 19.02 3.56 -0.25
CA THR A 228 19.10 4.60 -1.29
C THR A 228 17.69 4.99 -1.76
N PRO A 229 17.43 6.28 -2.04
CA PRO A 229 16.11 6.74 -2.49
C PRO A 229 15.51 5.94 -3.67
N PRO A 230 16.30 5.52 -4.68
CA PRO A 230 15.80 4.63 -5.74
C PRO A 230 15.23 3.30 -5.23
N VAL A 231 15.82 2.70 -4.19
CA VAL A 231 15.29 1.47 -3.56
C VAL A 231 13.94 1.75 -2.90
N LEU A 232 13.80 2.87 -2.18
CA LEU A 232 12.53 3.26 -1.56
C LEU A 232 11.44 3.52 -2.62
N TYR A 233 11.82 4.07 -3.77
CA TYR A 233 10.91 4.34 -4.89
C TYR A 233 10.45 3.05 -5.58
N LEU A 234 11.35 2.11 -5.84
CA LEU A 234 11.01 0.89 -6.58
C LEU A 234 10.29 -0.16 -5.72
N THR A 235 10.53 -0.17 -4.40
CA THR A 235 10.00 -1.20 -3.49
C THR A 235 8.47 -1.40 -3.56
N PRO A 236 7.62 -0.36 -3.59
CA PRO A 236 6.18 -0.55 -3.73
C PRO A 236 5.76 -1.18 -5.06
N TYR A 237 6.46 -0.87 -6.15
CA TYR A 237 6.22 -1.50 -7.45
C TYR A 237 6.58 -2.98 -7.44
N VAL A 238 7.72 -3.33 -6.82
CA VAL A 238 8.11 -4.72 -6.62
C VAL A 238 7.07 -5.47 -5.79
N ALA A 239 6.58 -4.88 -4.70
CA ALA A 239 5.53 -5.49 -3.90
C ALA A 239 4.25 -5.75 -4.69
N ALA A 240 3.84 -4.81 -5.54
CA ALA A 240 2.69 -4.99 -6.40
C ALA A 240 2.92 -6.06 -7.49
N SER A 241 4.15 -6.23 -7.98
CA SER A 241 4.48 -7.34 -8.89
C SER A 241 4.45 -8.69 -8.20
N ILE A 242 4.89 -8.77 -6.95
CA ILE A 242 4.74 -9.97 -6.11
C ILE A 242 3.25 -10.27 -5.91
N ALA A 243 2.43 -9.25 -5.62
CA ALA A 243 0.99 -9.41 -5.46
C ALA A 243 0.33 -9.91 -6.76
N GLU A 244 0.73 -9.39 -7.92
CA GLU A 244 0.23 -9.85 -9.21
C GLU A 244 0.61 -11.29 -9.51
N LYS A 245 1.83 -11.74 -9.18
CA LYS A 245 2.22 -13.16 -9.33
C LYS A 245 1.21 -14.07 -8.62
N PHE A 246 0.90 -13.79 -7.35
CA PHE A 246 -0.07 -14.57 -6.58
C PHE A 246 -1.51 -14.45 -7.10
N MET A 247 -1.93 -13.26 -7.53
CA MET A 247 -3.25 -13.07 -8.12
C MET A 247 -3.42 -13.83 -9.44
N MET A 248 -2.40 -13.85 -10.29
CA MET A 248 -2.42 -14.61 -11.55
C MET A 248 -2.48 -16.12 -11.32
N GLU A 249 -1.95 -16.59 -10.18
CA GLU A 249 -2.12 -17.96 -9.67
C GLU A 249 -3.51 -18.23 -9.06
N GLY A 250 -4.40 -17.23 -9.02
CA GLY A 250 -5.77 -17.33 -8.52
C GLY A 250 -5.94 -17.01 -7.04
N ASN A 251 -4.88 -16.55 -6.36
CA ASN A 251 -4.93 -16.23 -4.93
C ASN A 251 -5.50 -14.83 -4.67
N ASP A 252 -6.05 -14.64 -3.47
CA ASP A 252 -6.40 -13.32 -2.95
C ASP A 252 -5.21 -12.72 -2.20
N VAL A 253 -4.93 -11.45 -2.45
CA VAL A 253 -3.77 -10.73 -1.88
C VAL A 253 -4.20 -9.45 -1.20
N LEU A 254 -3.76 -9.25 0.04
CA LEU A 254 -3.86 -7.99 0.77
C LEU A 254 -2.51 -7.27 0.69
N LEU A 255 -2.44 -6.17 -0.04
CA LEU A 255 -1.24 -5.34 -0.18
C LEU A 255 -1.36 -4.05 0.64
N VAL A 256 -0.53 -3.91 1.66
CA VAL A 256 -0.47 -2.72 2.52
C VAL A 256 0.75 -1.87 2.16
N LEU A 257 0.56 -0.56 1.93
CA LEU A 257 1.64 0.37 1.58
C LEU A 257 1.82 1.43 2.68
N ASP A 258 2.85 1.29 3.53
CA ASP A 258 3.10 2.14 4.71
C ASP A 258 4.45 2.89 4.59
N ASP A 259 4.52 4.13 4.12
CA ASP A 259 3.42 4.97 3.64
C ASP A 259 3.73 5.65 2.29
N LEU A 260 2.67 5.98 1.54
CA LEU A 260 2.79 6.60 0.21
C LEU A 260 3.19 8.07 0.26
N LYS A 261 3.10 8.71 1.43
CA LYS A 261 3.57 10.09 1.61
C LYS A 261 5.10 10.12 1.54
N ARG A 262 5.78 9.21 2.22
CA ARG A 262 7.24 9.04 2.13
C ARG A 262 7.67 8.63 0.73
N HIS A 263 6.93 7.74 0.06
CA HIS A 263 7.17 7.41 -1.34
C HIS A 263 7.13 8.64 -2.26
N ALA A 264 6.13 9.51 -2.10
CA ALA A 264 6.05 10.76 -2.86
C ALA A 264 7.23 11.69 -2.57
N ASP A 265 7.64 11.80 -1.30
CA ASP A 265 8.78 12.62 -0.90
C ASP A 265 10.09 12.13 -1.53
N VAL A 266 10.25 10.81 -1.66
CA VAL A 266 11.38 10.17 -2.37
C VAL A 266 11.33 10.46 -3.87
N HIS A 267 10.16 10.29 -4.53
CA HIS A 267 10.04 10.60 -5.97
C HIS A 267 10.38 12.06 -6.26
N ARG A 268 9.94 12.96 -5.37
CA ARG A 268 10.31 14.38 -5.44
C ARG A 268 11.82 14.60 -5.36
N GLU A 269 12.50 13.95 -4.44
CA GLU A 269 13.95 14.05 -4.27
C GLU A 269 14.68 13.60 -5.55
N ILE A 270 14.35 12.42 -6.06
CA ILE A 270 14.91 11.87 -7.30
C ILE A 270 14.67 12.84 -8.47
N SER A 271 13.44 13.33 -8.61
CA SER A 271 13.08 14.21 -9.72
C SER A 271 13.77 15.57 -9.67
N LEU A 272 14.00 16.13 -8.48
CA LEU A 272 14.73 17.39 -8.32
C LEU A 272 16.22 17.22 -8.66
N LEU A 273 16.83 16.09 -8.27
CA LEU A 273 18.22 15.78 -8.60
C LEU A 273 18.43 15.58 -10.12
N LEU A 274 17.43 15.03 -10.81
CA LEU A 274 17.40 14.95 -12.27
C LEU A 274 17.24 16.33 -12.94
N GLY A 275 16.90 17.38 -12.20
CA GLY A 275 16.68 18.72 -12.73
C GLY A 275 15.34 18.87 -13.45
N HIS A 276 14.35 18.03 -13.16
CA HIS A 276 12.99 18.23 -13.67
C HIS A 276 12.35 19.46 -13.02
N VAL A 277 11.45 20.10 -13.76
CA VAL A 277 10.73 21.27 -13.27
C VAL A 277 9.75 20.84 -12.16
N PRO A 278 9.83 21.43 -10.96
CA PRO A 278 8.92 21.12 -9.87
C PRO A 278 7.53 21.74 -10.11
N GLY A 279 6.51 21.07 -9.58
CA GLY A 279 5.13 21.55 -9.49
C GLY A 279 4.75 22.00 -8.09
N ARG A 280 3.48 21.76 -7.71
CA ARG A 280 2.93 22.14 -6.39
C ARG A 280 3.67 21.40 -5.26
N GLU A 281 4.01 22.13 -4.20
CA GLU A 281 4.81 21.62 -3.06
C GLU A 281 6.15 20.96 -3.49
N ALA A 282 6.68 21.41 -4.63
CA ALA A 282 7.87 20.89 -5.30
C ALA A 282 7.80 19.45 -5.81
N TYR A 283 6.63 18.78 -5.79
CA TYR A 283 6.48 17.46 -6.40
C TYR A 283 6.57 17.53 -7.91
N PRO A 284 7.04 16.48 -8.59
CA PRO A 284 7.09 16.46 -10.03
C PRO A 284 5.68 16.34 -10.64
N PRO A 285 5.48 16.81 -11.88
CA PRO A 285 4.16 16.80 -12.53
C PRO A 285 3.54 15.40 -12.67
N ASP A 286 4.38 14.36 -12.75
CA ASP A 286 3.99 12.96 -12.92
C ASP A 286 3.72 12.22 -11.60
N ILE A 287 3.72 12.92 -10.44
CA ILE A 287 3.46 12.27 -9.15
C ILE A 287 2.09 11.60 -9.09
N PHE A 288 1.10 12.20 -9.76
CA PHE A 288 -0.24 11.61 -9.88
C PHE A 288 -0.18 10.28 -10.65
N TYR A 289 0.50 10.27 -11.80
CA TYR A 289 0.67 9.08 -12.62
C TYR A 289 1.44 7.98 -11.87
N THR A 290 2.49 8.37 -11.14
CA THR A 290 3.29 7.48 -10.28
C THR A 290 2.41 6.69 -9.30
N HIS A 291 1.49 7.35 -8.58
CA HIS A 291 0.59 6.64 -7.67
C HIS A 291 -0.57 5.96 -8.37
N SER A 292 -1.08 6.53 -9.45
CA SER A 292 -2.19 5.95 -10.23
C SER A 292 -1.79 4.59 -10.81
N ARG A 293 -0.66 4.52 -11.52
CA ARG A 293 -0.15 3.27 -12.10
C ARG A 293 0.15 2.19 -11.05
N LEU A 294 0.53 2.59 -9.84
CA LEU A 294 0.77 1.67 -8.72
C LEU A 294 -0.54 1.14 -8.14
N LEU A 295 -1.49 2.02 -7.86
CA LEU A 295 -2.74 1.66 -7.18
C LEU A 295 -3.74 0.97 -8.11
N GLU A 296 -3.74 1.29 -9.41
CA GLU A 296 -4.60 0.63 -10.41
C GLU A 296 -4.28 -0.86 -10.64
N ARG A 297 -3.20 -1.37 -10.05
CA ARG A 297 -2.88 -2.81 -9.98
C ARG A 297 -3.81 -3.56 -9.01
N GLY A 298 -4.48 -2.85 -8.11
CA GLY A 298 -5.50 -3.41 -7.24
C GLY A 298 -6.77 -3.68 -8.02
N CYS A 299 -7.10 -4.95 -8.27
CA CYS A 299 -8.35 -5.34 -8.92
C CYS A 299 -8.79 -6.75 -8.51
N GLN A 300 -10.04 -7.08 -8.81
CA GLN A 300 -10.49 -8.46 -8.91
C GLN A 300 -10.23 -8.93 -10.35
N HIS A 301 -9.53 -10.04 -10.54
CA HIS A 301 -9.28 -10.61 -11.87
C HIS A 301 -10.31 -11.71 -12.19
N LEU A 302 -10.53 -11.98 -13.48
CA LEU A 302 -11.51 -12.98 -13.95
C LEU A 302 -11.14 -14.43 -13.59
N ASN A 303 -9.85 -14.72 -13.36
CA ASN A 303 -9.39 -16.04 -12.90
C ASN A 303 -9.77 -16.35 -11.43
N GLY A 304 -10.41 -15.42 -10.72
CA GLY A 304 -10.82 -15.57 -9.33
C GLY A 304 -9.88 -14.91 -8.31
N GLY A 305 -8.63 -14.62 -8.67
CA GLY A 305 -7.68 -13.92 -7.81
C GLY A 305 -8.02 -12.44 -7.63
N SER A 306 -7.46 -11.82 -6.58
CA SER A 306 -7.64 -10.39 -6.34
C SER A 306 -6.46 -9.74 -5.64
N ILE A 307 -6.29 -8.44 -5.83
CA ILE A 307 -5.37 -7.60 -5.06
C ILE A 307 -6.17 -6.47 -4.41
N THR A 308 -6.37 -6.57 -3.09
CA THR A 308 -6.88 -5.45 -2.29
C THR A 308 -5.72 -4.61 -1.79
N ILE A 309 -5.74 -3.31 -2.10
CA ILE A 309 -4.67 -2.40 -1.68
C ILE A 309 -5.15 -1.47 -0.57
N LEU A 310 -4.43 -1.46 0.55
CA LEU A 310 -4.61 -0.51 1.65
C LEU A 310 -3.42 0.47 1.69
N PRO A 311 -3.43 1.55 0.90
CA PRO A 311 -2.40 2.56 1.00
C PRO A 311 -2.56 3.37 2.28
N ILE A 312 -1.46 3.68 2.94
CA ILE A 312 -1.41 4.57 4.10
C ILE A 312 -0.85 5.92 3.68
N VAL A 313 -1.49 7.00 4.14
CA VAL A 313 -1.00 8.37 3.97
C VAL A 313 -0.98 9.09 5.31
N GLU A 314 0.17 9.68 5.65
CA GLU A 314 0.29 10.56 6.81
C GLU A 314 -0.07 12.01 6.45
N THR A 315 -1.02 12.58 7.19
CA THR A 315 -1.38 14.00 7.12
C THR A 315 -0.63 14.82 8.16
N LYS A 316 -0.66 16.15 8.00
CA LYS A 316 -0.18 17.10 8.99
C LYS A 316 -1.37 17.90 9.52
N GLY A 317 -1.62 17.82 10.83
CA GLY A 317 -2.68 18.62 11.48
C GLY A 317 -4.10 18.26 11.04
N GLY A 318 -4.34 17.03 10.59
CA GLY A 318 -5.63 16.57 10.10
C GLY A 318 -5.99 17.07 8.69
N ASP A 319 -5.08 17.76 8.01
CA ASP A 319 -5.32 18.29 6.68
C ASP A 319 -5.27 17.19 5.60
N ILE A 320 -6.45 16.82 5.10
CA ILE A 320 -6.65 15.87 3.99
C ILE A 320 -6.63 16.57 2.61
N THR A 321 -6.55 17.89 2.57
CA THR A 321 -6.55 18.72 1.35
C THR A 321 -5.14 18.99 0.80
N GLY A 322 -4.11 18.50 1.49
CA GLY A 322 -2.73 18.52 1.01
C GLY A 322 -2.58 17.79 -0.33
N TYR A 323 -1.62 18.22 -1.15
CA TYR A 323 -1.55 17.84 -2.56
C TYR A 323 -1.50 16.31 -2.79
N ILE A 324 -0.64 15.59 -2.06
CA ILE A 324 -0.53 14.13 -2.16
C ILE A 324 -1.78 13.41 -1.64
N SER A 325 -2.36 13.91 -0.54
CA SER A 325 -3.58 13.35 0.03
C SER A 325 -4.74 13.42 -0.97
N THR A 326 -4.94 14.59 -1.60
CA THR A 326 -5.99 14.78 -2.60
C THR A 326 -5.79 13.88 -3.82
N ASN A 327 -4.55 13.73 -4.32
CA ASN A 327 -4.24 12.83 -5.43
C ASN A 327 -4.60 11.37 -5.10
N ILE A 328 -4.22 10.87 -3.92
CA ILE A 328 -4.49 9.48 -3.56
C ILE A 328 -5.98 9.25 -3.25
N ILE A 329 -6.67 10.25 -2.69
CA ILE A 329 -8.14 10.21 -2.50
C ILE A 329 -8.86 10.09 -3.85
N SER A 330 -8.40 10.78 -4.90
CA SER A 330 -9.06 10.69 -6.21
C SER A 330 -8.81 9.34 -6.91
N ILE A 331 -7.64 8.71 -6.68
CA ILE A 331 -7.29 7.40 -7.25
C ILE A 331 -7.98 6.23 -6.55
N THR A 332 -8.08 6.26 -5.21
CA THR A 332 -8.63 5.14 -4.42
C THR A 332 -10.15 5.08 -4.45
N ASP A 333 -10.73 3.90 -4.21
CA ASP A 333 -12.19 3.66 -4.19
C ASP A 333 -12.87 4.16 -2.92
N GLY A 334 -12.15 4.86 -2.05
CA GLY A 334 -12.63 5.31 -0.76
C GLY A 334 -11.48 5.59 0.18
N GLN A 335 -11.81 6.21 1.30
CA GLN A 335 -10.86 6.59 2.34
C GLN A 335 -11.42 6.33 3.73
N ILE A 336 -10.56 5.86 4.63
CA ILE A 336 -10.79 5.75 6.07
C ILE A 336 -9.92 6.83 6.71
N VAL A 337 -10.57 7.88 7.20
CA VAL A 337 -9.92 9.04 7.80
C VAL A 337 -9.79 8.80 9.29
N LEU A 338 -8.58 8.88 9.83
CA LEU A 338 -8.32 8.78 11.27
C LEU A 338 -8.13 10.16 11.90
N SER A 339 -8.94 10.45 12.90
CA SER A 339 -8.96 11.71 13.62
C SER A 339 -8.09 11.63 14.88
N LYS A 340 -7.14 12.54 15.00
CA LYS A 340 -6.35 12.71 16.23
C LYS A 340 -7.24 13.10 17.42
N LYS A 341 -8.24 13.96 17.20
CA LYS A 341 -9.21 14.35 18.25
C LYS A 341 -9.96 13.14 18.79
N ASN A 342 -10.40 12.22 17.92
CA ASN A 342 -11.11 11.00 18.35
C ASN A 342 -10.16 10.08 19.13
N PHE A 343 -8.92 9.94 18.66
CA PHE A 343 -7.90 9.13 19.34
C PHE A 343 -7.62 9.64 20.76
N ASP A 344 -7.47 10.96 20.92
CA ASP A 344 -7.21 11.62 22.20
C ASP A 344 -8.42 11.52 23.15
N LYS A 345 -9.65 11.50 22.62
CA LYS A 345 -10.89 11.20 23.36
C LYS A 345 -11.06 9.72 23.74
N GLY A 346 -10.09 8.86 23.40
CA GLY A 346 -10.15 7.43 23.70
C GLY A 346 -11.00 6.59 22.73
N GLN A 347 -11.57 7.20 21.68
CA GLN A 347 -12.34 6.49 20.65
C GLN A 347 -11.35 5.76 19.73
N LYS A 348 -11.22 4.44 19.92
CA LYS A 348 -10.29 3.59 19.17
C LYS A 348 -11.07 2.39 18.61
N PRO A 349 -10.99 2.10 17.29
CA PRO A 349 -10.26 2.82 16.25
C PRO A 349 -10.76 4.26 16.04
N ALA A 350 -9.83 5.18 15.78
CA ALA A 350 -10.09 6.62 15.75
C ALA A 350 -10.68 7.10 14.41
N ILE A 351 -11.65 6.37 13.87
CA ILE A 351 -12.25 6.65 12.57
C ILE A 351 -13.10 7.92 12.66
N ASN A 352 -12.89 8.84 11.73
CA ASN A 352 -13.81 9.93 11.46
C ASN A 352 -14.87 9.43 10.49
N TYR A 353 -16.01 9.03 11.04
CA TYR A 353 -17.09 8.47 10.25
C TYR A 353 -17.73 9.49 9.30
N GLY A 354 -17.64 10.81 9.53
CA GLY A 354 -18.20 11.81 8.62
C GLY A 354 -17.36 12.00 7.34
N LEU A 355 -16.04 11.92 7.45
CA LEU A 355 -15.12 12.14 6.32
C LEU A 355 -14.71 10.84 5.59
N SER A 356 -14.93 9.69 6.22
CA SER A 356 -14.61 8.39 5.63
C SER A 356 -15.67 8.00 4.59
N VAL A 357 -15.25 7.28 3.55
CA VAL A 357 -16.10 6.86 2.44
C VAL A 357 -15.63 5.49 1.93
N SER A 358 -16.58 4.66 1.47
CA SER A 358 -16.33 3.50 0.61
C SER A 358 -17.26 3.64 -0.60
N ARG A 359 -16.71 3.77 -1.81
CA ARG A 359 -17.49 3.97 -3.06
C ARG A 359 -18.18 2.69 -3.51
N LEU A 360 -17.68 1.52 -3.12
CA LEU A 360 -18.36 0.24 -3.35
C LEU A 360 -19.60 0.07 -2.46
N GLY A 361 -19.58 0.69 -1.28
CA GLY A 361 -20.70 0.63 -0.32
C GLY A 361 -21.09 -0.82 0.00
N GLY A 362 -22.39 -1.06 0.17
CA GLY A 362 -22.90 -2.39 0.51
C GLY A 362 -22.89 -3.42 -0.63
N ALA A 363 -22.22 -3.16 -1.76
CA ALA A 363 -22.10 -4.13 -2.85
C ALA A 363 -21.18 -5.32 -2.49
N VAL A 364 -20.29 -5.11 -1.52
CA VAL A 364 -19.30 -6.10 -1.07
C VAL A 364 -19.67 -6.73 0.27
N GLN A 365 -20.86 -6.42 0.82
CA GLN A 365 -21.34 -6.96 2.08
C GLN A 365 -22.38 -8.05 1.87
N GLU A 366 -22.39 -9.02 2.77
CA GLU A 366 -23.51 -9.96 2.89
C GLU A 366 -24.83 -9.23 3.20
N GLU A 367 -25.95 -9.79 2.76
CA GLU A 367 -27.25 -9.13 2.81
C GLU A 367 -27.67 -8.69 4.22
N LYS A 368 -27.44 -9.54 5.23
CA LYS A 368 -27.76 -9.24 6.64
C LYS A 368 -26.90 -8.10 7.19
N VAL A 369 -25.60 -8.16 6.95
CA VAL A 369 -24.64 -7.13 7.35
C VAL A 369 -24.95 -5.81 6.65
N LYS A 370 -25.27 -5.84 5.36
CA LYS A 370 -25.67 -4.68 4.57
C LYS A 370 -26.92 -3.98 5.12
N LYS A 371 -27.97 -4.75 5.42
CA LYS A 371 -29.23 -4.22 5.97
C LYS A 371 -28.99 -3.52 7.32
N LEU A 372 -28.17 -4.12 8.18
CA LEU A 372 -27.84 -3.56 9.49
C LEU A 372 -26.90 -2.35 9.36
N GLY A 373 -25.78 -2.49 8.65
CA GLY A 373 -24.77 -1.47 8.46
C GLY A 373 -25.34 -0.19 7.86
N THR A 374 -26.28 -0.30 6.92
CA THR A 374 -27.01 0.87 6.36
C THR A 374 -27.77 1.64 7.45
N LYS A 375 -28.47 0.94 8.34
CA LYS A 375 -29.20 1.56 9.46
C LYS A 375 -28.24 2.18 10.46
N VAL A 376 -27.22 1.43 10.90
CA VAL A 376 -26.20 1.88 11.86
C VAL A 376 -25.49 3.14 11.34
N ARG A 377 -25.06 3.13 10.08
CA ARG A 377 -24.42 4.29 9.43
C ARG A 377 -25.32 5.51 9.46
N ARG A 378 -26.59 5.37 9.06
CA ARG A 378 -27.53 6.49 9.01
C ARG A 378 -27.76 7.10 10.41
N GLU A 379 -28.02 6.26 11.41
CA GLU A 379 -28.23 6.71 12.79
C GLU A 379 -26.97 7.37 13.36
N LEU A 380 -25.79 6.79 13.11
CA LEU A 380 -24.51 7.33 13.58
C LEU A 380 -24.19 8.68 12.95
N LEU A 381 -24.32 8.82 11.62
CA LEU A 381 -24.03 10.07 10.93
C LEU A 381 -24.99 11.18 11.38
N SER A 382 -26.28 10.85 11.49
CA SER A 382 -27.27 11.80 11.99
C SER A 382 -27.02 12.19 13.45
N TYR A 383 -26.52 11.27 14.27
CA TYR A 383 -26.06 11.57 15.63
C TYR A 383 -24.86 12.51 15.64
N LEU A 384 -23.84 12.26 14.81
CA LEU A 384 -22.63 13.08 14.78
C LEU A 384 -22.93 14.52 14.35
N GLU A 385 -23.76 14.71 13.32
CA GLU A 385 -24.23 16.04 12.89
C GLU A 385 -25.00 16.76 14.01
N THR A 386 -25.90 16.04 14.68
CA THR A 386 -26.69 16.64 15.78
C THR A 386 -25.79 16.97 16.98
N ARG A 387 -24.86 16.08 17.34
CA ARG A 387 -23.99 16.27 18.50
C ARG A 387 -23.15 17.54 18.39
N GLU A 388 -22.62 17.86 17.21
CA GLU A 388 -21.81 19.06 17.03
C GLU A 388 -22.61 20.36 17.27
N VAL A 389 -23.92 20.37 17.00
CA VAL A 389 -24.80 21.53 17.23
C VAL A 389 -25.24 21.62 18.69
N TYR A 390 -25.54 20.48 19.32
CA TYR A 390 -26.17 20.42 20.65
C TYR A 390 -25.18 20.14 21.80
N GLU A 391 -23.88 19.95 21.54
CA GLU A 391 -22.84 19.82 22.60
C GLU A 391 -22.80 21.05 23.55
N LEU A 392 -23.32 22.19 23.10
CA LEU A 392 -23.39 23.44 23.86
C LEU A 392 -24.81 23.79 24.35
N ALA A 393 -25.82 23.01 23.97
CA ALA A 393 -27.21 23.26 24.33
C ALA A 393 -27.60 22.49 25.60
N ASN A 394 -28.46 23.08 26.43
CA ASN A 394 -28.98 22.40 27.62
C ASN A 394 -29.82 21.17 27.22
N MET A 395 -29.47 19.99 27.75
CA MET A 395 -30.18 18.75 27.42
C MET A 395 -31.67 18.79 27.81
N ASP A 396 -32.02 19.63 28.77
CA ASP A 396 -33.37 19.78 29.29
C ASP A 396 -34.32 20.52 28.33
N GLU A 397 -33.80 21.30 27.39
CA GLU A 397 -34.58 22.01 26.36
C GLU A 397 -34.86 21.13 25.13
N MET A 398 -34.28 19.91 25.08
CA MET A 398 -34.46 19.00 23.95
C MET A 398 -35.74 18.18 24.05
N SER A 399 -36.40 17.97 22.90
CA SER A 399 -37.56 17.09 22.80
C SER A 399 -37.20 15.63 23.14
N PRO A 400 -38.16 14.82 23.63
CA PRO A 400 -37.91 13.41 23.97
C PRO A 400 -37.32 12.60 22.80
N LEU A 401 -37.79 12.87 21.58
CA LEU A 401 -37.31 12.23 20.35
C LEU A 401 -35.83 12.56 20.07
N MET A 402 -35.42 13.80 20.30
CA MET A 402 -34.02 14.24 20.18
C MET A 402 -33.13 13.57 21.23
N ARG A 403 -33.59 13.48 22.48
CA ARG A 403 -32.84 12.79 23.56
C ARG A 403 -32.65 11.30 23.24
N ALA A 404 -33.69 10.62 22.78
CA ALA A 404 -33.62 9.21 22.38
C ALA A 404 -32.63 8.99 21.23
N LYS A 405 -32.65 9.87 20.22
CA LYS A 405 -31.69 9.85 19.10
C LYS A 405 -30.24 10.02 19.58
N LEU A 406 -29.98 10.98 20.46
CA LEU A 406 -28.64 11.21 21.02
C LEU A 406 -28.15 10.05 21.87
N LYS A 407 -29.01 9.48 22.72
CA LYS A 407 -28.68 8.31 23.55
C LYS A 407 -28.35 7.09 22.69
N ARG A 408 -29.15 6.83 21.65
CA ARG A 408 -28.91 5.73 20.71
C ARG A 408 -27.60 5.91 19.94
N GLY A 409 -27.36 7.10 19.39
CA GLY A 409 -26.12 7.40 18.68
C GLY A 409 -24.87 7.27 19.54
N ALA A 410 -24.95 7.70 20.81
CA ALA A 410 -23.88 7.50 21.78
C ALA A 410 -23.57 6.01 22.03
N LYS A 411 -24.61 5.18 22.23
CA LYS A 411 -24.46 3.71 22.38
C LYS A 411 -23.85 3.06 21.13
N ILE A 412 -24.24 3.50 19.93
CA ILE A 412 -23.64 3.02 18.67
C ILE A 412 -22.14 3.35 18.66
N LEU A 413 -21.77 4.60 18.97
CA LEU A 413 -20.38 5.04 18.97
C LEU A 413 -19.53 4.28 20.00
N GLU A 414 -20.06 4.04 21.20
CA GLU A 414 -19.43 3.21 22.23
C GLU A 414 -19.29 1.75 21.76
N GLY A 415 -20.32 1.22 21.10
CA GLY A 415 -20.31 -0.12 20.51
C GLY A 415 -19.23 -0.32 19.43
N LEU A 416 -18.78 0.76 18.79
CA LEU A 416 -17.73 0.76 17.76
C LEU A 416 -16.31 0.84 18.32
N ILE A 417 -16.15 1.03 19.64
CA ILE A 417 -14.84 0.98 20.29
C ILE A 417 -14.36 -0.48 20.31
N GLN A 418 -13.15 -0.70 19.83
CA GLN A 418 -12.53 -2.02 19.76
C GLN A 418 -11.04 -1.93 20.14
N TYR A 419 -10.60 -2.89 20.94
CA TYR A 419 -9.18 -3.08 21.23
C TYR A 419 -8.46 -3.69 20.02
N LYS A 420 -7.15 -3.45 19.97
CA LYS A 420 -6.26 -3.98 18.94
C LYS A 420 -6.27 -5.51 18.94
N TYR A 421 -6.25 -6.13 17.76
CA TYR A 421 -6.29 -7.59 17.61
C TYR A 421 -7.49 -8.26 18.29
N SER A 422 -8.63 -7.56 18.39
CA SER A 422 -9.90 -8.11 18.86
C SER A 422 -10.95 -8.08 17.74
N PRO A 423 -10.76 -8.89 16.67
CA PRO A 423 -11.67 -8.91 15.54
C PRO A 423 -13.08 -9.32 15.99
N GLN A 424 -14.10 -8.69 15.41
CA GLN A 424 -15.50 -9.08 15.60
C GLN A 424 -16.00 -9.82 14.37
N SER A 425 -16.62 -10.99 14.58
CA SER A 425 -17.25 -11.73 13.50
C SER A 425 -18.51 -10.99 13.00
N PRO A 426 -18.95 -11.24 11.75
CA PRO A 426 -20.20 -10.71 11.24
C PRO A 426 -21.40 -10.99 12.16
N GLU A 427 -21.51 -12.19 12.73
CA GLU A 427 -22.60 -12.56 13.64
C GLU A 427 -22.57 -11.75 14.94
N THR A 428 -21.37 -11.53 15.48
CA THR A 428 -21.16 -10.73 16.70
C THR A 428 -21.54 -9.27 16.47
N CYS A 429 -21.16 -8.73 15.30
CA CYS A 429 -21.59 -7.40 14.87
C CYS A 429 -23.12 -7.33 14.74
N ILE A 430 -23.72 -8.36 14.12
CA ILE A 430 -25.17 -8.40 13.92
C ILE A 430 -25.92 -8.40 15.25
N SER A 431 -25.56 -9.28 16.19
CA SER A 431 -26.23 -9.36 17.48
C SER A 431 -26.08 -8.07 18.28
N LYS A 432 -24.85 -7.54 18.38
CA LYS A 432 -24.52 -6.34 19.15
C LYS A 432 -25.28 -5.11 18.65
N PHE A 433 -25.18 -4.80 17.36
CA PHE A 433 -25.80 -3.58 16.82
C PHE A 433 -27.31 -3.71 16.62
N SER A 434 -27.84 -4.93 16.46
CA SER A 434 -29.30 -5.13 16.45
C SER A 434 -29.91 -4.86 17.83
N ALA A 435 -29.26 -5.31 18.91
CA ALA A 435 -29.70 -5.01 20.27
C ALA A 435 -29.70 -3.50 20.56
N ILE A 436 -28.63 -2.79 20.19
CA ILE A 436 -28.53 -1.33 20.35
C ILE A 436 -29.65 -0.59 19.60
N LEU A 437 -30.02 -1.06 18.40
CA LEU A 437 -31.10 -0.46 17.62
C LEU A 437 -32.49 -0.77 18.19
N GLN A 438 -32.68 -1.93 18.83
CA GLN A 438 -33.96 -2.32 19.44
C GLN A 438 -34.22 -1.64 20.78
N GLU A 439 -33.22 -1.51 21.65
CA GLU A 439 -33.36 -0.81 22.94
C GLU A 439 -33.87 0.62 22.78
N GLY A 440 -33.42 1.32 21.74
CA GLY A 440 -33.89 2.68 21.46
C GLY A 440 -35.29 2.75 20.85
N ALA A 441 -35.87 1.65 20.38
CA ALA A 441 -37.23 1.62 19.83
C ALA A 441 -38.28 1.42 20.93
N ALA A 442 -37.95 0.69 22.01
CA ALA A 442 -38.84 0.49 23.16
C ALA A 442 -39.09 1.79 23.94
N GLU A 443 -38.05 2.60 24.17
CA GLU A 443 -38.16 3.89 24.88
C GLU A 443 -38.97 4.97 24.11
N GLY A 444 -39.13 4.81 22.79
CA GLY A 444 -39.90 5.75 21.96
C GLY A 444 -41.41 5.49 21.94
N ASN A 445 -41.84 4.28 22.34
CA ASN A 445 -43.25 3.86 22.35
C ASN A 445 -43.90 3.95 23.73
N GLU A 446 -43.17 4.30 24.79
CA GLU A 446 -43.75 4.47 26.14
C GLU A 446 -44.49 5.81 26.32
N HIS A 447 -44.52 6.67 25.30
CA HIS A 447 -45.20 7.97 25.33
C HIS A 447 -46.16 8.21 24.14
N SER A 448 -46.62 7.15 23.49
CA SER A 448 -47.72 7.21 22.51
C SER A 448 -49.06 6.85 23.14
#